data_AF-A0A8B6XXB4-F1
#
_entry.id   AF-A0A8B6XXB4-F1
#
_cell.length_a   1.000
_cell.length_b   1.000
_cell.length_c   1.000
_cell.angle_alpha   90.00
_cell.angle_beta   90.00
_cell.angle_gamma   90.00
#
_symmetry.space_group_name_H-M   'P 1'
#
loop_
_entity.id
_entity.type
_entity.pdbx_description
1 polymer ?
#
loop_
_entity_poly.entity_id
_entity_poly.type
_entity_poly.pdbx_seq_one_letter_code
_entity_poly.pdbx_strand_id
1 'polypeptide(L)'
;MILDTYREQKRKLHLTAEQKRRSIIKNAFEDLAALLPTSKDTNQANKLTNASILQKTCDYVNELQRKKKAQEFRINQLKQEIEQYKISIGECQNKIPELSSSELLPQKASDSVEKDFVAFCKELIYANPKSWIFCQIMRPLFNSYNSTVATKTVDQFVSSVMTWFEKYFMLSAIRTIVLNTLTKLSTSTSLLDDPSCLIELVNVAVRENDPTLIPSISTKR
;
A
#
# COMPACT_ATOMS: atom_id res chain seq x y z
N MET A 1 -36.41 64.47 4.06
CA MET A 1 -37.07 63.32 4.72
C MET A 1 -36.89 62.01 3.94
N ILE A 2 -37.49 61.79 2.76
CA ILE A 2 -37.36 60.50 2.00
C ILE A 2 -35.91 60.24 1.51
N LEU A 3 -35.22 61.28 1.03
CA LEU A 3 -33.82 61.19 0.59
C LEU A 3 -32.85 60.83 1.74
N ASP A 4 -33.17 61.26 2.96
CA ASP A 4 -32.35 60.97 4.14
C ASP A 4 -32.51 59.51 4.56
N THR A 5 -33.73 58.96 4.47
CA THR A 5 -34.01 57.54 4.77
C THR A 5 -33.31 56.60 3.78
N TYR A 6 -33.28 56.97 2.49
CA TYR A 6 -32.58 56.20 1.46
C TYR A 6 -31.05 56.20 1.65
N ARG A 7 -30.47 57.36 1.99
CA ARG A 7 -29.04 57.47 2.31
C ARG A 7 -28.67 56.63 3.55
N GLU A 8 -29.52 56.64 4.57
CA GLU A 8 -29.32 55.86 5.81
C GLU A 8 -29.38 54.34 5.54
N GLN A 9 -30.33 53.88 4.72
CA GLN A 9 -30.43 52.47 4.31
C GLN A 9 -29.20 52.02 3.50
N LYS A 10 -28.74 52.84 2.55
CA LYS A 10 -27.52 52.57 1.77
C LYS A 10 -26.28 52.49 2.69
N ARG A 11 -26.19 53.37 3.69
CA ARG A 11 -25.12 53.35 4.70
C ARG A 11 -25.12 52.05 5.50
N LYS A 12 -26.28 51.59 5.97
CA LYS A 12 -26.43 50.33 6.73
C LYS A 12 -26.05 49.10 5.91
N LEU A 13 -26.49 49.05 4.64
CA LEU A 13 -26.12 47.97 3.73
C LEU A 13 -24.61 47.93 3.48
N HIS A 14 -23.99 49.10 3.22
CA HIS A 14 -22.55 49.20 3.03
C HIS A 14 -21.78 48.76 4.28
N LEU A 15 -22.22 49.16 5.47
CA LEU A 15 -21.59 48.75 6.73
C LEU A 15 -21.68 47.23 6.94
N THR A 16 -22.84 46.64 6.66
CA THR A 16 -23.06 45.18 6.80
C THR A 16 -22.18 44.40 5.82
N ALA A 17 -22.09 44.87 4.57
CA ALA A 17 -21.23 44.26 3.56
C ALA A 17 -19.74 44.32 3.97
N GLU A 18 -19.28 45.46 4.48
CA GLU A 18 -17.90 45.63 4.95
C GLU A 18 -17.61 44.79 6.21
N GLN A 19 -18.56 44.68 7.14
CA GLN A 19 -18.43 43.78 8.29
C GLN A 19 -18.29 42.31 7.85
N LYS A 20 -19.11 41.85 6.90
CA LYS A 20 -19.00 40.51 6.33
C LYS A 20 -17.62 40.30 5.67
N ARG A 21 -17.16 41.27 4.87
CA ARG A 21 -15.83 41.23 4.24
C ARG A 21 -14.71 41.10 5.29
N ARG A 22 -14.76 41.90 6.36
CA ARG A 22 -13.78 41.85 7.47
C ARG A 22 -13.82 40.52 8.21
N SER A 23 -15.01 39.97 8.45
CA SER A 23 -15.15 38.65 9.10
C SER A 23 -14.50 37.54 8.27
N ILE A 24 -14.69 37.54 6.94
CA ILE A 24 -14.09 36.54 6.04
C ILE A 24 -12.56 36.66 6.09
N ILE A 25 -12.02 37.88 6.03
CA ILE A 25 -10.57 38.11 6.11
C ILE A 25 -10.01 37.63 7.45
N LYS A 26 -10.70 37.93 8.56
CA LYS A 26 -10.27 37.49 9.90
C LYS A 26 -10.19 35.96 9.97
N ASN A 27 -11.22 35.26 9.49
CA ASN A 27 -11.23 33.80 9.47
C ASN A 27 -10.09 33.24 8.61
N ALA A 28 -9.81 33.84 7.44
CA ALA A 28 -8.69 33.41 6.60
C ALA A 28 -7.32 33.57 7.30
N PHE A 29 -7.16 34.60 8.15
CA PHE A 29 -5.95 34.74 8.98
C PHE A 29 -5.85 33.68 10.08
N GLU A 30 -6.98 33.30 10.68
CA GLU A 30 -7.05 32.20 11.67
C GLU A 30 -6.70 30.86 11.02
N ASP A 31 -7.23 30.59 9.82
CA ASP A 31 -6.92 29.39 9.03
C ASP A 31 -5.42 29.34 8.65
N LEU A 32 -4.87 30.46 8.17
CA LEU A 32 -3.45 30.56 7.85
C LEU A 32 -2.57 30.33 9.08
N ALA A 33 -2.94 30.92 10.22
CA ALA A 33 -2.21 30.74 11.46
C ALA A 33 -2.21 29.28 11.91
N ALA A 34 -3.33 28.56 11.75
CA ALA A 34 -3.45 27.14 12.13
C ALA A 34 -2.51 26.23 11.32
N LEU A 35 -2.24 26.56 10.05
CA LEU A 35 -1.34 25.79 9.17
C LEU A 35 0.15 26.01 9.46
N LEU A 36 0.51 27.07 10.19
CA LEU A 36 1.90 27.37 10.50
C LEU A 36 2.45 26.40 11.55
N PRO A 37 3.73 25.97 11.47
CA PRO A 37 4.31 25.05 12.44
C PRO A 37 4.34 25.59 13.88
N THR A 38 4.31 26.93 14.07
CA THR A 38 4.23 27.57 15.40
C THR A 38 2.85 27.41 16.07
N SER A 39 1.81 26.95 15.36
CA SER A 39 0.45 26.75 15.90
C SER A 39 0.31 25.51 16.78
N LYS A 40 1.21 24.52 16.60
CA LYS A 40 1.21 23.27 17.37
C LYS A 40 1.50 23.48 18.85
N ASP A 41 2.20 24.57 19.18
CA ASP A 41 2.32 25.05 20.55
C ASP A 41 1.10 25.94 20.85
N THR A 42 0.03 25.32 21.35
CA THR A 42 -1.30 25.90 21.60
C THR A 42 -1.28 27.20 22.43
N ASN A 43 -0.17 27.49 23.12
CA ASN A 43 0.02 28.69 23.93
C ASN A 43 0.49 29.94 23.17
N GLN A 44 0.95 29.83 21.90
CA GLN A 44 1.48 30.97 21.12
C GLN A 44 0.62 31.39 19.91
N ALA A 45 -0.28 30.54 19.43
CA ALA A 45 -1.13 30.84 18.27
C ALA A 45 -2.00 32.10 18.49
N ASN A 46 -2.47 32.32 19.72
CA ASN A 46 -3.36 33.44 20.08
C ASN A 46 -2.66 34.80 20.22
N LYS A 47 -1.35 34.91 19.94
CA LYS A 47 -0.57 36.16 20.12
C LYS A 47 0.10 36.68 18.84
N LEU A 48 -0.10 36.03 17.69
CA LEU A 48 0.55 36.45 16.44
C LEU A 48 -0.22 37.57 15.76
N THR A 49 0.46 38.66 15.42
CA THR A 49 -0.12 39.77 14.66
C THR A 49 -0.34 39.36 13.20
N ASN A 50 -1.32 39.97 12.51
CA ASN A 50 -1.58 39.69 11.08
C ASN A 50 -0.32 39.83 10.22
N ALA A 51 0.53 40.83 10.50
CA ALA A 51 1.80 41.02 9.79
C ALA A 51 2.78 39.85 10.04
N SER A 52 2.86 39.35 11.27
CA SER A 52 3.70 38.19 11.60
C SER A 52 3.18 36.91 10.94
N ILE A 53 1.85 36.71 10.89
CA ILE A 53 1.23 35.57 10.20
C ILE A 53 1.62 35.57 8.72
N LEU A 54 1.52 36.70 8.03
CA LEU A 54 1.92 36.80 6.62
C LEU A 54 3.40 36.48 6.40
N GLN A 55 4.27 37.07 7.23
CA GLN A 55 5.72 36.86 7.11
C GLN A 55 6.08 35.38 7.33
N LYS A 56 5.60 34.78 8.42
CA LYS A 56 5.85 33.36 8.72
C LYS A 56 5.27 32.44 7.66
N THR A 57 4.13 32.80 7.07
CA THR A 57 3.53 32.04 5.96
C THR A 57 4.43 32.06 4.73
N CYS A 58 4.97 33.23 4.37
CA CYS A 58 5.92 33.34 3.26
C CYS A 58 7.16 32.46 3.50
N ASP A 59 7.74 32.56 4.70
CA ASP A 59 8.93 31.78 5.07
C ASP A 59 8.64 30.27 5.04
N TYR A 60 7.48 29.85 5.55
CA TYR A 60 7.06 28.45 5.56
C TYR A 60 6.78 27.90 4.16
N VAL A 61 6.13 28.68 3.28
CA VAL A 61 5.95 28.30 1.87
C VAL A 61 7.31 28.11 1.18
N ASN A 62 8.26 29.02 1.41
CA ASN A 62 9.61 28.91 0.87
C ASN A 62 10.36 27.67 1.41
N GLU A 63 10.14 27.32 2.69
CA GLU A 63 10.67 26.09 3.28
C GLU A 63 10.06 24.84 2.64
N LEU A 64 8.73 24.79 2.49
CA LEU A 64 8.03 23.67 1.84
C LEU A 64 8.47 23.48 0.39
N GLN A 65 8.65 24.58 -0.36
CA GLN A 65 9.18 24.52 -1.72
C GLN A 65 10.61 23.95 -1.77
N ARG A 66 11.48 24.35 -0.83
CA ARG A 66 12.84 23.79 -0.70
C ARG A 66 12.80 22.30 -0.37
N LYS A 67 11.96 21.88 0.58
CA LYS A 67 11.78 20.47 0.95
C LYS A 67 11.27 19.63 -0.23
N LYS A 68 10.28 20.12 -0.97
CA LYS A 68 9.76 19.47 -2.18
C LYS A 68 10.87 19.26 -3.21
N LYS A 69 11.64 20.30 -3.54
CA LYS A 69 12.78 20.20 -4.48
C LYS A 69 13.84 19.20 -4.01
N ALA A 70 14.16 19.19 -2.73
CA ALA A 70 15.12 18.24 -2.17
C ALA A 70 14.62 16.78 -2.26
N GLN A 71 13.34 16.54 -2.00
CA GLN A 71 12.72 15.22 -2.17
C GLN A 71 12.71 14.77 -3.63
N GLU A 72 12.36 15.66 -4.56
CA GLU A 72 12.40 15.38 -6.01
C GLU A 72 13.81 15.02 -6.47
N PHE A 73 14.83 15.75 -5.99
CA PHE A 73 16.23 15.43 -6.26
C PHE A 73 16.62 14.03 -5.72
N ARG A 74 16.22 13.70 -4.48
CA ARG A 74 16.51 12.39 -3.88
C ARG A 74 15.82 11.25 -4.64
N ILE A 75 14.59 11.46 -5.10
CA ILE A 75 13.86 10.48 -5.92
C ILE A 75 14.61 10.22 -7.24
N ASN A 76 15.08 11.28 -7.92
CA ASN A 76 15.83 11.14 -9.16
C ASN A 76 17.17 10.44 -8.95
N GLN A 77 17.87 10.74 -7.85
CA GLN A 77 19.11 10.06 -7.48
C GLN A 77 18.87 8.55 -7.24
N LEU A 78 17.83 8.19 -6.49
CA LEU A 78 17.48 6.79 -6.26
C LEU A 78 17.12 6.06 -7.57
N LYS A 79 16.43 6.73 -8.49
CA LYS A 79 16.13 6.14 -9.82
C LYS A 79 17.41 5.87 -10.62
N GLN A 80 18.37 6.80 -10.59
CA GLN A 80 19.67 6.60 -11.23
C GLN A 80 20.44 5.44 -10.60
N GLU A 81 20.43 5.34 -9.28
CA GLU A 81 21.07 4.25 -8.53
C GLU A 81 20.44 2.88 -8.88
N ILE A 82 19.11 2.80 -8.96
CA ILE A 82 18.40 1.61 -9.44
C ILE A 82 18.85 1.24 -10.85
N GLU A 83 18.93 2.21 -11.76
CA GLU A 83 19.32 1.95 -13.14
C GLU A 83 20.79 1.48 -13.23
N GLN A 84 21.67 2.08 -12.43
CA GLN A 84 23.06 1.64 -12.31
C GLN A 84 23.15 0.20 -11.79
N TYR A 85 22.36 -0.16 -10.78
CA TYR A 85 22.31 -1.54 -10.29
C TYR A 85 21.77 -2.51 -11.34
N LYS A 86 20.74 -2.14 -12.11
CA LYS A 86 20.27 -2.98 -13.22
C LYS A 86 21.35 -3.22 -14.27
N ILE A 87 22.10 -2.18 -14.63
CA ILE A 87 23.22 -2.31 -15.58
C ILE A 87 24.28 -3.25 -15.00
N SER A 88 24.70 -3.06 -13.75
CA SER A 88 25.68 -3.93 -13.10
C SER A 88 25.21 -5.38 -12.99
N ILE A 89 23.94 -5.61 -12.68
CA ILE A 89 23.32 -6.94 -12.68
C ILE A 89 23.38 -7.54 -14.09
N GLY A 90 23.02 -6.78 -15.13
CA GLY A 90 23.10 -7.23 -16.52
C GLY A 90 24.53 -7.58 -16.94
N GLU A 91 25.52 -6.78 -16.55
CA GLU A 91 26.94 -7.08 -16.79
C GLU A 91 27.40 -8.35 -16.08
N CYS A 92 26.97 -8.56 -14.82
CA CYS A 92 27.23 -9.80 -14.10
C CYS A 92 26.58 -11.00 -14.79
N GLN A 93 25.33 -10.87 -15.26
CA GLN A 93 24.62 -11.91 -15.99
C GLN A 93 25.32 -12.26 -17.30
N ASN A 94 25.83 -11.27 -18.04
CA ASN A 94 26.56 -11.48 -19.30
C ASN A 94 27.94 -12.14 -19.11
N LYS A 95 28.51 -12.07 -17.91
CA LYS A 95 29.78 -12.74 -17.55
C LYS A 95 29.61 -14.18 -17.12
N ILE A 96 28.37 -14.64 -16.93
CA ILE A 96 28.07 -16.05 -16.71
C ILE A 96 28.19 -16.72 -18.08
N PRO A 97 29.12 -17.69 -18.27
CA PRO A 97 29.23 -18.43 -19.52
C PRO A 97 27.88 -19.06 -19.87
N GLU A 98 27.56 -19.19 -21.17
CA GLU A 98 26.38 -19.92 -21.68
C GLU A 98 26.43 -21.44 -21.39
N LEU A 99 26.81 -21.84 -20.18
CA LEU A 99 26.63 -23.18 -19.68
C LEU A 99 25.21 -23.25 -19.11
N SER A 100 24.30 -23.74 -19.97
CA SER A 100 22.99 -24.24 -19.60
C SER A 100 21.99 -23.19 -19.12
N SER A 101 21.43 -22.46 -20.09
CA SER A 101 20.15 -21.71 -20.04
C SER A 101 18.92 -22.56 -19.64
N SER A 102 19.13 -23.76 -19.08
CA SER A 102 18.11 -24.72 -18.67
C SER A 102 18.16 -25.08 -17.18
N GLU A 103 19.10 -24.55 -16.38
CA GLU A 103 19.32 -25.05 -15.01
C GLU A 103 18.90 -24.13 -13.86
N LEU A 104 18.57 -22.85 -14.08
CA LEU A 104 18.24 -21.93 -12.97
C LEU A 104 17.10 -20.94 -13.24
N LEU A 105 16.27 -21.16 -14.26
CA LEU A 105 14.95 -20.56 -14.26
C LEU A 105 14.06 -21.43 -13.36
N PRO A 106 13.32 -20.87 -12.38
CA PRO A 106 12.22 -21.61 -11.78
C PRO A 106 11.35 -22.05 -12.93
N GLN A 107 11.30 -23.37 -13.15
CA GLN A 107 10.49 -23.99 -14.17
C GLN A 107 9.09 -23.43 -13.93
N LYS A 108 8.66 -22.51 -14.79
CA LYS A 108 7.34 -21.89 -14.68
C LYS A 108 6.39 -23.07 -14.55
N ALA A 109 5.73 -23.19 -13.39
CA ALA A 109 4.87 -24.33 -13.11
C ALA A 109 4.03 -24.54 -14.37
N SER A 110 4.06 -25.75 -14.94
CA SER A 110 3.26 -26.02 -16.14
C SER A 110 1.85 -25.50 -15.88
N ASP A 111 1.29 -24.71 -16.79
CA ASP A 111 -0.02 -24.06 -16.61
C ASP A 111 -1.11 -25.09 -16.20
N SER A 112 -0.89 -26.38 -16.46
CA SER A 112 -1.71 -27.49 -15.96
C SER A 112 -1.66 -27.65 -14.44
N VAL A 113 -0.48 -27.63 -13.82
CA VAL A 113 -0.30 -27.88 -12.38
C VAL A 113 -0.89 -26.74 -11.54
N GLU A 114 -0.80 -25.50 -12.04
CA GLU A 114 -1.49 -24.34 -11.43
C GLU A 114 -3.02 -24.52 -11.50
N LYS A 115 -3.55 -25.00 -12.64
CA LYS A 115 -4.99 -25.28 -12.78
C LYS A 115 -5.45 -26.38 -11.83
N ASP A 116 -4.66 -27.44 -11.67
CA ASP A 116 -4.98 -28.55 -10.77
C ASP A 116 -5.00 -28.08 -9.31
N PHE A 117 -4.04 -27.24 -8.91
CA PHE A 117 -4.03 -26.65 -7.58
C PHE A 117 -5.23 -25.73 -7.32
N VAL A 118 -5.58 -24.89 -8.29
CA VAL A 118 -6.76 -24.01 -8.21
C VAL A 118 -8.05 -24.85 -8.11
N ALA A 119 -8.18 -25.91 -8.91
CA ALA A 119 -9.32 -26.82 -8.85
C ALA A 119 -9.43 -27.52 -7.48
N PHE A 120 -8.31 -28.00 -6.94
CA PHE A 120 -8.24 -28.59 -5.60
C PHE A 120 -8.70 -27.61 -4.51
N CYS A 121 -8.26 -26.35 -4.59
CA CYS A 121 -8.69 -25.32 -3.65
C CYS A 121 -10.21 -25.07 -3.74
N LYS A 122 -10.79 -25.06 -4.96
CA LYS A 122 -12.23 -24.89 -5.15
C LYS A 122 -13.03 -26.03 -4.50
N GLU A 123 -12.62 -27.28 -4.69
CA GLU A 123 -13.25 -28.44 -4.05
C GLU A 123 -13.22 -28.34 -2.52
N LEU A 124 -12.06 -27.98 -1.94
CA LEU A 124 -11.91 -27.81 -0.49
C LEU A 124 -12.80 -26.68 0.07
N ILE A 125 -12.90 -25.58 -0.65
CA ILE A 125 -13.70 -24.41 -0.27
C ILE A 125 -15.20 -24.71 -0.40
N TYR A 126 -15.60 -25.44 -1.45
CA TYR A 126 -16.98 -25.86 -1.66
C TYR A 126 -17.46 -26.77 -0.53
N ALA A 127 -16.61 -27.72 -0.11
CA ALA A 127 -16.89 -28.59 1.02
C ALA A 127 -16.94 -27.82 2.36
N ASN A 128 -16.00 -26.89 2.56
CA ASN A 128 -15.96 -26.06 3.75
C ASN A 128 -15.32 -24.69 3.45
N PRO A 129 -16.09 -23.59 3.50
CA PRO A 129 -15.57 -22.26 3.22
C PRO A 129 -14.39 -21.83 4.12
N LYS A 130 -14.27 -22.39 5.33
CA LYS A 130 -13.14 -22.13 6.24
C LYS A 130 -11.81 -22.64 5.70
N SER A 131 -11.84 -23.61 4.79
CA SER A 131 -10.65 -24.14 4.11
C SER A 131 -9.98 -23.09 3.22
N TRP A 132 -10.66 -21.98 2.90
CA TRP A 132 -10.05 -20.87 2.16
C TRP A 132 -8.78 -20.35 2.84
N ILE A 133 -8.79 -20.21 4.17
CA ILE A 133 -7.61 -19.77 4.94
C ILE A 133 -6.45 -20.77 4.77
N PHE A 134 -6.76 -22.06 4.71
CA PHE A 134 -5.77 -23.10 4.46
C PHE A 134 -5.20 -22.98 3.03
N CYS A 135 -6.03 -22.73 2.02
CA CYS A 135 -5.56 -22.46 0.65
C CYS A 135 -4.59 -21.26 0.59
N GLN A 136 -4.85 -20.22 1.37
CA GLN A 136 -3.96 -19.05 1.48
C GLN A 136 -2.58 -19.42 2.07
N ILE A 137 -2.55 -20.29 3.07
CA ILE A 137 -1.29 -20.79 3.68
C ILE A 137 -0.56 -21.74 2.73
N MET A 138 -1.28 -22.56 1.97
CA MET A 138 -0.71 -23.52 1.04
C MET A 138 -0.14 -22.88 -0.23
N ARG A 139 -0.67 -21.73 -0.66
CA ARG A 139 -0.22 -21.03 -1.88
C ARG A 139 1.30 -20.72 -1.89
N PRO A 140 1.90 -20.13 -0.84
CA PRO A 140 3.35 -19.96 -0.75
C PRO A 140 4.15 -21.27 -0.81
N LEU A 141 3.64 -22.34 -0.19
CA LEU A 141 4.29 -23.66 -0.19
C LEU A 141 4.23 -24.31 -1.56
N PHE A 142 3.10 -24.20 -2.25
CA PHE A 142 2.93 -24.70 -3.62
C PHE A 142 3.86 -23.97 -4.59
N ASN A 143 3.94 -22.65 -4.50
CA ASN A 143 4.87 -21.86 -5.31
C ASN A 143 6.33 -22.25 -5.06
N SER A 144 6.70 -22.48 -3.79
CA SER A 144 8.07 -22.89 -3.45
C SER A 144 8.38 -24.32 -3.91
N TYR A 145 7.40 -25.22 -3.87
CA TYR A 145 7.52 -26.59 -4.40
C TYR A 145 7.83 -26.55 -5.90
N ASN A 146 7.01 -25.85 -6.69
CA ASN A 146 7.18 -25.75 -8.13
C ASN A 146 8.50 -25.09 -8.54
N SER A 147 9.05 -24.22 -7.69
CA SER A 147 10.34 -23.55 -7.95
C SER A 147 11.55 -24.38 -7.53
N THR A 148 11.38 -25.36 -6.63
CA THR A 148 12.50 -26.08 -5.98
C THR A 148 12.62 -27.53 -6.44
N VAL A 149 11.50 -28.18 -6.76
CA VAL A 149 11.49 -29.62 -7.07
C VAL A 149 11.80 -29.85 -8.56
N ALA A 150 12.79 -30.71 -8.81
CA ALA A 150 13.23 -31.06 -10.14
C ALA A 150 12.58 -32.38 -10.59
N THR A 151 12.00 -32.42 -11.79
CA THR A 151 11.32 -33.61 -12.33
C THR A 151 12.13 -34.35 -13.41
N LYS A 152 13.46 -34.18 -13.43
CA LYS A 152 14.34 -34.71 -14.49
C LYS A 152 14.59 -36.22 -14.37
N THR A 153 14.86 -36.71 -13.16
CA THR A 153 15.04 -38.14 -12.85
C THR A 153 14.40 -38.47 -11.51
N VAL A 154 14.11 -39.74 -11.24
CA VAL A 154 13.53 -40.17 -9.95
C VAL A 154 14.42 -39.78 -8.79
N ASP A 155 15.73 -40.01 -8.89
CA ASP A 155 16.67 -39.68 -7.81
C ASP A 155 16.77 -38.16 -7.54
N GLN A 156 16.79 -37.34 -8.60
CA GLN A 156 16.78 -35.89 -8.46
C GLN A 156 15.45 -35.39 -7.91
N PHE A 157 14.33 -36.00 -8.31
CA PHE A 157 13.02 -35.69 -7.76
C PHE A 157 12.95 -35.97 -6.27
N VAL A 158 13.30 -37.19 -5.84
CA VAL A 158 13.27 -37.57 -4.42
C VAL A 158 14.20 -36.66 -3.60
N SER A 159 15.43 -36.45 -4.06
CA SER A 159 16.41 -35.60 -3.37
C SER A 159 15.95 -34.13 -3.28
N SER A 160 15.40 -33.57 -4.36
CA SER A 160 14.90 -32.19 -4.37
C SER A 160 13.62 -32.00 -3.54
N VAL A 161 12.71 -32.98 -3.52
CA VAL A 161 11.53 -32.99 -2.64
C VAL A 161 11.95 -33.04 -1.18
N MET A 162 12.90 -33.91 -0.81
CA MET A 162 13.39 -34.00 0.57
C MET A 162 14.06 -32.70 1.01
N THR A 163 14.91 -32.12 0.15
CA THR A 163 15.56 -30.83 0.42
C THR A 163 14.54 -29.69 0.58
N TRP A 164 13.51 -29.66 -0.27
CA TRP A 164 12.41 -28.71 -0.15
C TRP A 164 11.64 -28.90 1.15
N PHE A 165 11.30 -30.15 1.49
CA PHE A 165 10.56 -30.48 2.69
C PHE A 165 11.32 -30.04 3.95
N GLU A 166 12.60 -30.42 4.05
CA GLU A 166 13.46 -30.02 5.17
C GLU A 166 13.60 -28.51 5.30
N LYS A 167 13.55 -27.77 4.20
CA LYS A 167 13.67 -26.30 4.23
C LYS A 167 12.38 -25.60 4.64
N TYR A 168 11.23 -26.02 4.12
CA TYR A 168 9.96 -25.29 4.29
C TYR A 168 9.06 -25.88 5.37
N PHE A 169 9.27 -27.13 5.79
CA PHE A 169 8.48 -27.81 6.82
C PHE A 169 9.15 -27.85 8.20
N MET A 170 10.29 -27.18 8.39
CA MET A 170 10.76 -26.91 9.76
C MET A 170 9.73 -26.08 10.53
N LEU A 171 9.58 -26.35 11.82
CA LEU A 171 8.61 -25.64 12.67
C LEU A 171 8.81 -24.11 12.62
N SER A 172 10.05 -23.64 12.56
CA SER A 172 10.39 -22.21 12.42
C SER A 172 9.91 -21.63 11.09
N ALA A 173 10.13 -22.36 9.98
CA ALA A 173 9.72 -21.95 8.64
C ALA A 173 8.19 -21.93 8.50
N ILE A 174 7.50 -22.99 8.91
CA ILE A 174 6.04 -23.07 8.88
C ILE A 174 5.42 -21.95 9.72
N ARG A 175 5.90 -21.72 10.95
CA ARG A 175 5.41 -20.63 11.80
C ARG A 175 5.53 -19.28 11.10
N THR A 176 6.66 -19.04 10.43
CA THR A 176 6.89 -17.80 9.67
C THR A 176 5.91 -17.68 8.50
N ILE A 177 5.70 -18.75 7.73
CA ILE A 177 4.76 -18.75 6.58
C ILE A 177 3.33 -18.49 7.05
N VAL A 178 2.87 -19.19 8.09
CA VAL A 178 1.53 -19.04 8.64
C VAL A 178 1.33 -17.64 9.19
N LEU A 179 2.25 -17.14 10.02
CA LEU A 179 2.16 -15.79 10.60
C LEU A 179 2.15 -14.71 9.53
N ASN A 180 3.01 -14.81 8.52
CA ASN A 180 3.02 -13.84 7.42
C ASN A 180 1.73 -13.87 6.62
N THR A 181 1.18 -15.07 6.36
CA THR A 181 -0.09 -15.23 5.63
C THR A 181 -1.26 -14.66 6.43
N LEU A 182 -1.36 -14.98 7.73
CA LEU A 182 -2.40 -14.48 8.61
C LEU A 182 -2.29 -12.97 8.82
N THR A 183 -1.07 -12.42 8.91
CA THR A 183 -0.82 -10.98 8.99
C THR A 183 -1.26 -10.29 7.70
N LYS A 184 -0.94 -10.87 6.54
CA LYS A 184 -1.41 -10.35 5.25
C LYS A 184 -2.93 -10.38 5.15
N LEU A 185 -3.58 -11.47 5.59
CA LEU A 185 -5.03 -11.57 5.63
C LEU A 185 -5.65 -10.53 6.57
N SER A 186 -5.11 -10.36 7.77
CA SER A 186 -5.53 -9.36 8.75
C SER A 186 -5.43 -7.94 8.23
N THR A 187 -4.33 -7.61 7.54
CA THR A 187 -4.09 -6.26 7.01
C THR A 187 -4.85 -5.98 5.72
N SER A 188 -5.19 -7.01 4.94
CA SER A 188 -5.84 -6.86 3.62
C SER A 188 -7.35 -7.11 3.66
N THR A 189 -7.87 -7.72 4.72
CA THR A 189 -9.28 -8.10 4.85
C THR A 189 -9.78 -7.84 6.27
N SER A 190 -11.08 -7.57 6.42
CA SER A 190 -11.76 -7.40 7.71
C SER A 190 -12.01 -8.71 8.46
N LEU A 191 -11.41 -9.83 8.03
CA LEU A 191 -11.75 -11.18 8.50
C LEU A 191 -11.57 -11.38 10.01
N LEU A 192 -10.57 -10.72 10.61
CA LEU A 192 -10.35 -10.81 12.06
C LEU A 192 -11.31 -9.93 12.87
N ASP A 193 -11.87 -8.89 12.26
CA ASP A 193 -12.82 -7.98 12.89
C ASP A 193 -14.26 -8.49 12.75
N ASP A 194 -14.60 -9.07 11.60
CA ASP A 194 -15.88 -9.74 11.33
C ASP A 194 -15.69 -11.11 10.64
N PRO A 195 -15.78 -12.22 11.40
CA PRO A 195 -15.72 -13.57 10.84
C PRO A 195 -16.82 -13.90 9.83
N SER A 196 -17.91 -13.14 9.81
CA SER A 196 -19.06 -13.34 8.91
C SER A 196 -18.72 -12.98 7.46
N CYS A 197 -17.76 -12.06 7.26
CA CYS A 197 -17.26 -11.66 5.94
C CYS A 197 -16.49 -12.77 5.20
N LEU A 198 -16.16 -13.89 5.86
CA LEU A 198 -15.44 -15.02 5.24
C LEU A 198 -16.18 -15.55 4.00
N ILE A 199 -17.49 -15.73 4.09
CA ILE A 199 -18.29 -16.25 2.97
C ILE A 199 -18.31 -15.25 1.81
N GLU A 200 -18.36 -13.95 2.11
CA GLU A 200 -18.30 -12.91 1.08
C GLU A 200 -16.94 -12.87 0.37
N LEU A 201 -15.84 -12.92 1.13
CA LEU A 201 -14.47 -13.00 0.62
C LEU A 201 -14.26 -14.22 -0.28
N VAL A 202 -14.72 -15.38 0.18
CA VAL A 202 -14.69 -16.63 -0.59
C VAL A 202 -15.48 -16.49 -1.89
N ASN A 203 -16.68 -15.91 -1.83
CA ASN A 203 -17.49 -15.71 -3.02
C ASN A 203 -16.84 -14.75 -4.01
N VAL A 204 -16.13 -13.71 -3.55
CA VAL A 204 -15.34 -12.82 -4.41
C VAL A 204 -14.20 -13.58 -5.09
N ALA A 205 -13.39 -14.32 -4.32
CA ALA A 205 -12.25 -15.07 -4.84
C ALA A 205 -12.68 -16.18 -5.84
N VAL A 206 -13.80 -16.85 -5.57
CA VAL A 206 -14.37 -17.85 -6.50
C VAL A 206 -14.89 -17.19 -7.80
N ARG A 207 -15.50 -16.00 -7.72
CA ARG A 207 -15.94 -15.23 -8.91
C ARG A 207 -14.80 -14.77 -9.80
N GLU A 208 -13.66 -14.39 -9.21
CA GLU A 208 -12.45 -13.99 -9.95
C GLU A 208 -11.71 -15.19 -10.57
N ASN A 209 -12.26 -16.41 -10.41
CA ASN A 209 -11.74 -17.68 -10.91
C ASN A 209 -10.37 -18.10 -10.34
N ASP A 210 -9.85 -17.36 -9.35
CA ASP A 210 -8.67 -17.71 -8.57
C ASP A 210 -8.98 -17.63 -7.06
N PRO A 211 -9.27 -18.77 -6.42
CA PRO A 211 -9.63 -18.84 -5.00
C PRO A 211 -8.46 -18.49 -4.08
N THR A 212 -7.24 -18.35 -4.62
CA THR A 212 -6.03 -18.07 -3.84
C THR A 212 -5.65 -16.59 -3.86
N LEU A 213 -6.34 -15.76 -4.65
CA LEU A 213 -6.22 -14.31 -4.55
C LEU A 213 -6.84 -13.84 -3.23
N ILE A 214 -6.14 -12.92 -2.55
CA ILE A 214 -6.70 -12.16 -1.44
C ILE A 214 -7.37 -10.95 -2.08
N PRO A 215 -8.72 -10.87 -2.12
CA PRO A 215 -9.40 -9.74 -2.69
C PRO A 215 -9.03 -8.49 -1.90
N SER A 216 -8.64 -7.43 -2.60
CA SER A 216 -8.40 -6.14 -1.97
C SER A 216 -9.76 -5.52 -1.65
N ILE A 217 -10.32 -5.81 -0.49
CA ILE A 217 -11.49 -5.07 -0.02
C ILE A 217 -10.98 -3.67 0.31
N SER A 218 -11.36 -2.70 -0.53
CA SER A 218 -11.16 -1.28 -0.26
C SER A 218 -11.74 -1.01 1.12
N THR A 219 -10.86 -0.85 2.09
CA THR A 219 -11.21 -0.54 3.47
C THR A 219 -11.90 0.81 3.40
N LYS A 220 -13.24 0.83 3.38
CA LYS A 220 -14.02 2.01 3.73
C LYS A 220 -13.71 2.27 5.20
N ARG A 221 -12.64 3.01 5.45
CA ARG A 221 -12.53 3.87 6.63
C ARG A 221 -13.08 5.24 6.25
#